data_AF-X1N4U3-F1
#
_entry.id   AF-X1N4U3-F1
#
_cell.length_a   1.000
_cell.length_b   1.000
_cell.length_c   1.000
_cell.angle_alpha   90.00
_cell.angle_beta   90.00
_cell.angle_gamma   90.00
#
_symmetry.space_group_name_H-M   'P 1'
#
loop_
_entity.id
_entity.type
_entity.pdbx_description
1 polymer ?
#
loop_
_entity_poly.entity_id
_entity_poly.type
_entity_poly.pdbx_seq_one_letter_code
_entity_poly.pdbx_strand_id
1 'polypeptide(L)'
;NGVIYEGRAGGENAIGAHFSGHNSGTMGVSIMGTYISISPSTAAFENLLEILSWKCSESSIDPLGISFHASSQLTLYNICGHRNGGNTECPGQRLYDLLPLIREEVAIGAPLASPLLVTPEYSSKNLHLPIEFSWNQVDGAAGYRLYVSNSLTGWYSLDGFDMDSIVYDSGTLPGNSTTHLWAPADPGVLQPAKLYYWSVQSEGENGPGFAASPFKFITGLTAPETFEPELMMVDNTPVMRFDWGKVDRATHYRIMVSKSDSGFDPDT
;
A
#
# COMPACT_ATOMS: atom_id res chain seq x y z
N ASN A 1 9.88 5.51 -11.89
CA ASN A 1 10.21 4.07 -11.90
C ASN A 1 10.88 3.62 -10.59
N GLY A 2 11.08 4.50 -9.60
CA GLY A 2 11.62 4.08 -8.30
C GLY A 2 13.08 3.64 -8.35
N VAL A 3 13.88 4.23 -9.24
CA VAL A 3 15.31 3.93 -9.36
C VAL A 3 16.09 5.17 -8.91
N ILE A 4 17.09 4.95 -8.06
CA ILE A 4 18.08 5.95 -7.69
C ILE A 4 19.18 5.97 -8.75
N TYR A 5 19.49 7.16 -9.28
CA TYR A 5 20.53 7.36 -10.27
C TYR A 5 21.65 8.20 -9.67
N GLU A 6 22.90 7.75 -9.80
CA GLU A 6 24.06 8.59 -9.49
C GLU A 6 24.09 9.78 -10.47
N GLY A 7 24.16 10.99 -9.90
CA GLY A 7 24.19 12.22 -10.68
C GLY A 7 25.60 12.58 -11.14
N ARG A 8 26.34 13.30 -10.29
CA ARG A 8 27.65 13.85 -10.68
C ARG A 8 28.74 12.78 -10.61
N ALA A 9 29.44 12.58 -11.73
CA ALA A 9 30.62 11.71 -11.78
C ALA A 9 31.71 12.19 -10.81
N GLY A 10 32.39 11.23 -10.19
CA GLY A 10 33.38 11.47 -9.14
C GLY A 10 33.11 10.70 -7.85
N GLY A 11 32.00 9.94 -7.79
CA GLY A 11 31.61 9.16 -6.64
C GLY A 11 31.01 10.02 -5.52
N GLU A 12 30.92 9.42 -4.34
CA GLU A 12 30.40 10.10 -3.17
C GLU A 12 31.21 11.38 -2.84
N ASN A 13 30.52 12.44 -2.46
CA ASN A 13 31.08 13.74 -2.08
C ASN A 13 31.73 14.53 -3.24
N ALA A 14 31.52 14.12 -4.50
CA ALA A 14 31.80 14.97 -5.64
C ALA A 14 31.03 16.30 -5.53
N ILE A 15 31.74 17.43 -5.56
CA ILE A 15 31.12 18.77 -5.45
C ILE A 15 30.11 18.95 -6.57
N GLY A 16 28.83 19.16 -6.26
CA GLY A 16 27.75 19.34 -7.24
C GLY A 16 27.73 20.66 -8.02
N ALA A 17 26.68 20.85 -8.81
CA ALA A 17 26.35 22.11 -9.49
C ALA A 17 24.82 22.36 -9.44
N HIS A 18 24.21 22.09 -8.29
CA HIS A 18 22.76 22.13 -8.07
C HIS A 18 22.33 23.30 -7.19
N PHE A 19 23.23 23.84 -6.38
CA PHE A 19 23.00 25.00 -5.52
C PHE A 19 24.00 26.09 -5.91
N SER A 20 23.57 27.03 -6.75
CA SER A 20 24.45 27.99 -7.44
C SER A 20 25.37 28.73 -6.45
N GLY A 21 26.69 28.60 -6.64
CA GLY A 21 27.70 29.21 -5.77
C GLY A 21 27.87 28.55 -4.38
N HIS A 22 27.05 27.56 -4.04
CA HIS A 22 26.87 27.05 -2.67
C HIS A 22 26.86 25.52 -2.59
N ASN A 23 27.56 24.83 -3.51
CA ASN A 23 27.53 23.36 -3.61
C ASN A 23 28.36 22.65 -2.53
N SER A 24 29.42 23.28 -2.01
CA SER A 24 30.32 22.65 -1.04
C SER A 24 29.63 22.41 0.29
N GLY A 25 29.75 21.20 0.85
CA GLY A 25 29.08 20.83 2.11
C GLY A 25 27.60 20.45 1.94
N THR A 26 27.16 20.17 0.70
CA THR A 26 25.79 19.77 0.40
C THR A 26 25.75 18.54 -0.50
N MET A 27 24.67 17.77 -0.41
CA MET A 27 24.27 16.76 -1.38
C MET A 27 22.93 17.15 -1.98
N GLY A 28 22.85 17.24 -3.30
CA GLY A 28 21.61 17.51 -4.01
C GLY A 28 20.91 16.23 -4.45
N VAL A 29 19.66 16.03 -4.03
CA VAL A 29 18.78 14.98 -4.55
C VAL A 29 17.71 15.62 -5.43
N SER A 30 17.56 15.15 -6.66
CA SER A 30 16.53 15.61 -7.59
C SER A 30 15.54 14.49 -7.86
N ILE A 31 14.28 14.72 -7.48
CA ILE A 31 13.20 13.83 -7.88
C ILE A 31 12.74 14.24 -9.28
N MET A 32 12.78 13.31 -10.22
CA MET A 32 12.46 13.57 -11.63
C MET A 32 10.98 13.86 -11.84
N GLY A 33 10.63 15.13 -12.02
CA GLY A 33 9.26 15.56 -12.30
C GLY A 33 9.01 17.05 -12.01
N THR A 34 7.75 17.46 -12.08
CA THR A 34 7.29 18.80 -11.71
C THR A 34 6.24 18.70 -10.61
N TYR A 35 6.63 18.98 -9.36
CA TYR A 35 5.80 18.76 -8.18
C TYR A 35 5.15 20.05 -7.66
N ILE A 36 4.69 20.91 -8.57
CA ILE A 36 3.98 22.15 -8.20
C ILE A 36 2.58 21.81 -7.70
N SER A 37 1.83 20.96 -8.43
CA SER A 37 0.44 20.61 -8.12
C SER A 37 0.21 19.13 -7.84
N ILE A 38 1.18 18.27 -8.18
CA ILE A 38 1.14 16.81 -7.98
C ILE A 38 2.20 16.36 -6.99
N SER A 39 1.89 15.36 -6.16
CA SER A 39 2.86 14.72 -5.27
C SER A 39 3.75 13.73 -6.06
N PRO A 40 4.97 13.44 -5.57
CA PRO A 40 5.74 12.31 -6.09
C PRO A 40 4.97 10.99 -5.99
N SER A 41 5.25 10.05 -6.90
CA SER A 41 4.76 8.68 -6.73
C SER A 41 5.35 8.07 -5.45
N THR A 42 4.63 7.14 -4.81
CA THR A 42 5.10 6.40 -3.63
C THR A 42 6.53 5.90 -3.82
N ALA A 43 6.81 5.10 -4.86
CA ALA A 43 8.15 4.59 -5.11
C ALA A 43 9.24 5.69 -5.25
N ALA A 44 8.92 6.90 -5.71
CA ALA A 44 9.90 7.99 -5.79
C ALA A 44 10.13 8.65 -4.43
N PHE A 45 9.09 8.72 -3.61
CA PHE A 45 9.15 9.22 -2.23
C PHE A 45 9.90 8.24 -1.32
N GLU A 46 9.63 6.94 -1.42
CA GLU A 46 10.33 5.89 -0.66
C GLU A 46 11.85 5.94 -0.90
N ASN A 47 12.28 5.98 -2.17
CA ASN A 47 13.69 6.10 -2.53
C ASN A 47 14.32 7.43 -2.09
N LEU A 48 13.54 8.52 -2.01
CA LEU A 48 14.02 9.78 -1.46
C LEU A 48 14.36 9.62 0.03
N LEU A 49 13.48 8.98 0.80
CA LEU A 49 13.74 8.74 2.22
C LEU A 49 14.95 7.81 2.38
N GLU A 50 15.04 6.74 1.60
CA GLU A 50 16.17 5.81 1.63
C GLU A 50 17.52 6.52 1.42
N ILE A 51 17.65 7.31 0.35
CA ILE A 51 18.92 7.98 0.04
C ILE A 51 19.27 9.08 1.06
N LEU A 52 18.26 9.78 1.60
CA LEU A 52 18.47 10.79 2.64
C LEU A 52 18.85 10.15 3.97
N SER A 53 18.19 9.06 4.38
CA SER A 53 18.55 8.29 5.57
C SER A 53 19.95 7.72 5.51
N TRP A 54 20.33 7.12 4.37
CA TRP A 54 21.70 6.68 4.16
C TRP A 54 22.69 7.83 4.34
N LYS A 55 22.46 8.98 3.69
CA LYS A 55 23.41 10.10 3.78
C LYS A 55 23.49 10.70 5.18
N CYS A 56 22.35 10.84 5.85
CA CYS A 56 22.30 11.34 7.22
C CYS A 56 23.02 10.41 8.20
N SER A 57 22.82 9.09 8.06
CA SER A 57 23.53 8.08 8.86
C SER A 57 25.03 8.13 8.61
N GLU A 58 25.46 8.02 7.34
CA GLU A 58 26.88 7.98 6.96
C GLU A 58 27.64 9.25 7.40
N SER A 59 27.00 10.41 7.28
CA SER A 59 27.63 11.70 7.60
C SER A 59 27.33 12.20 9.02
N SER A 60 26.67 11.40 9.86
CA SER A 60 26.26 11.79 11.23
C SER A 60 25.49 13.13 11.27
N ILE A 61 24.58 13.32 10.32
CA ILE A 61 23.74 14.52 10.20
C ILE A 61 22.40 14.26 10.88
N ASP A 62 22.06 15.08 11.87
CA ASP A 62 20.72 15.10 12.46
C ASP A 62 19.67 15.58 11.42
N PRO A 63 18.71 14.74 10.99
CA PRO A 63 17.73 15.12 9.96
C PRO A 63 16.77 16.24 10.42
N LEU A 64 16.50 16.35 11.72
CA LEU A 64 15.67 17.41 12.31
C LEU A 64 16.48 18.68 12.59
N GLY A 65 17.80 18.57 12.57
CA GLY A 65 18.73 19.64 12.88
C GLY A 65 18.70 20.81 11.89
N ILE A 66 19.20 21.94 12.38
CA ILE A 66 19.41 23.16 11.61
C ILE A 66 20.88 23.56 11.79
N SER A 67 21.59 23.79 10.69
CA SER A 67 23.02 24.12 10.71
C SER A 67 23.31 25.41 9.96
N PHE A 68 24.36 26.11 10.37
CA PHE A 68 24.90 27.22 9.61
C PHE A 68 25.68 26.70 8.40
N HIS A 69 25.21 27.04 7.21
CA HIS A 69 25.85 26.69 5.95
C HIS A 69 26.75 27.84 5.49
N ALA A 70 28.05 27.74 5.77
CA ALA A 70 29.02 28.82 5.58
C ALA A 70 29.07 29.35 4.14
N SER A 71 28.91 28.48 3.14
CA SER A 71 29.00 28.89 1.73
C SER A 71 27.85 29.81 1.33
N SER A 72 26.62 29.56 1.81
CA SER A 72 25.46 30.42 1.55
C SER A 72 25.24 31.50 2.61
N GLN A 73 25.96 31.46 3.73
CA GLN A 73 25.77 32.34 4.89
C GLN A 73 24.35 32.29 5.49
N LEU A 74 23.68 31.13 5.37
CA LEU A 74 22.33 30.92 5.87
C LEU A 74 22.33 29.83 6.94
N THR A 75 21.38 29.93 7.87
CA THR A 75 21.04 28.86 8.80
C THR A 75 19.89 28.06 8.20
N LEU A 76 20.14 26.82 7.82
CA LEU A 76 19.23 25.97 7.04
C LEU A 76 18.94 24.68 7.79
N TYR A 77 17.73 24.15 7.61
CA TYR A 77 17.48 22.75 7.96
C TYR A 77 18.46 21.85 7.20
N ASN A 78 18.94 20.81 7.89
CA ASN A 78 19.88 19.86 7.32
C ASN A 78 19.31 19.12 6.09
N ILE A 79 17.98 18.95 6.05
CA ILE A 79 17.23 18.59 4.84
C ILE A 79 16.35 19.79 4.47
N CYS A 80 16.58 20.42 3.32
CA CYS A 80 15.81 21.59 2.89
C CYS A 80 15.56 21.59 1.38
N GLY A 81 14.56 22.37 0.95
CA GLY A 81 14.28 22.57 -0.46
C GLY A 81 15.23 23.61 -1.05
N HIS A 82 15.49 23.53 -2.36
CA HIS A 82 16.36 24.49 -3.04
C HIS A 82 15.89 25.95 -2.84
N ARG A 83 14.58 26.19 -2.75
CA ARG A 83 14.01 27.51 -2.44
C ARG A 83 14.41 28.10 -1.09
N ASN A 84 14.94 27.31 -0.15
CA ASN A 84 15.43 27.83 1.12
C ASN A 84 16.79 28.54 0.98
N GLY A 85 17.57 28.20 -0.04
CA GLY A 85 18.89 28.74 -0.29
C GLY A 85 18.98 29.70 -1.48
N GLY A 86 17.97 29.76 -2.35
CA GLY A 86 18.01 30.56 -3.57
C GLY A 86 16.62 30.98 -4.07
N ASN A 87 16.62 31.90 -5.04
CA ASN A 87 15.38 32.38 -5.68
C ASN A 87 14.88 31.39 -6.74
N THR A 88 14.08 30.41 -6.32
CA THR A 88 13.57 29.35 -7.20
C THR A 88 12.26 28.76 -6.67
N GLU A 89 11.43 28.19 -7.56
CA GLU A 89 10.25 27.41 -7.17
C GLU A 89 10.60 25.98 -6.74
N CYS A 90 11.80 25.48 -7.09
CA CYS A 90 12.27 24.14 -6.74
C CYS A 90 12.24 23.91 -5.21
N PRO A 91 11.65 22.81 -4.70
CA PRO A 91 11.32 21.55 -5.38
C PRO A 91 9.88 21.45 -5.96
N GLY A 92 9.16 22.57 -6.08
CA GLY A 92 7.72 22.59 -6.36
C GLY A 92 6.91 22.52 -5.06
N GLN A 93 5.71 23.11 -5.06
CA GLN A 93 4.94 23.30 -3.83
C GLN A 93 4.56 21.99 -3.14
N ARG A 94 4.06 20.97 -3.86
CA ARG A 94 3.66 19.69 -3.25
C ARG A 94 4.82 18.96 -2.58
N LEU A 95 5.99 18.92 -3.21
CA LEU A 95 7.16 18.29 -2.60
C LEU A 95 7.73 19.14 -1.47
N TYR A 96 7.65 20.47 -1.57
CA TYR A 96 8.08 21.37 -0.51
C TYR A 96 7.25 21.20 0.77
N ASP A 97 5.93 21.04 0.64
CA ASP A 97 5.02 20.82 1.77
C ASP A 97 5.29 19.50 2.51
N LEU A 98 5.95 18.53 1.84
CA LEU A 98 6.35 17.24 2.44
C LEU A 98 7.68 17.32 3.22
N LEU A 99 8.43 18.44 3.18
CA LEU A 99 9.74 18.52 3.83
C LEU A 99 9.73 18.29 5.35
N PRO A 100 8.74 18.78 6.13
CA PRO A 100 8.65 18.44 7.55
C PRO A 100 8.52 16.92 7.77
N LEU A 101 7.64 16.28 7.01
CA LEU A 101 7.44 14.83 7.05
C LEU A 101 8.71 14.07 6.68
N ILE A 102 9.37 14.46 5.59
CA ILE A 102 10.65 13.85 5.16
C ILE A 102 11.68 13.89 6.29
N ARG A 103 11.78 14.99 7.05
CA ARG A 103 12.75 15.07 8.16
C ARG A 103 12.43 14.09 9.28
N GLU A 104 11.16 14.02 9.69
CA GLU A 104 10.70 13.11 10.73
C GLU A 104 10.99 11.65 10.33
N GLU A 105 10.58 11.25 9.13
CA GLU A 105 10.81 9.88 8.64
C GLU A 105 12.30 9.55 8.51
N VAL A 106 13.12 10.49 8.03
CA VAL A 106 14.57 10.27 7.93
C VAL A 106 15.22 10.17 9.32
N ALA A 107 14.69 10.86 10.34
CA ALA A 107 15.17 10.80 11.72
C ALA A 107 14.82 9.49 12.44
N ILE A 108 13.66 8.90 12.13
CA ILE A 108 13.24 7.58 12.61
C ILE A 108 14.10 6.46 11.97
N GLY A 109 14.65 6.74 10.78
CA GLY A 109 15.32 5.77 9.92
C GLY A 109 14.33 5.33 8.83
N ALA A 110 14.79 5.30 7.57
CA ALA A 110 13.94 5.12 6.40
C ALA A 110 12.82 4.08 6.65
N PRO A 111 11.54 4.44 6.43
CA PRO A 111 10.45 3.50 6.61
C PRO A 111 10.66 2.28 5.72
N LEU A 112 10.24 1.11 6.21
CA LEU A 112 10.28 -0.12 5.43
C LEU A 112 9.52 0.06 4.11
N ALA A 113 10.06 -0.50 3.03
CA ALA A 113 9.47 -0.41 1.70
C ALA A 113 8.04 -1.00 1.66
N SER A 114 7.19 -0.48 0.77
CA SER A 114 5.84 -1.02 0.64
C SER A 114 5.84 -2.46 0.11
N PRO A 115 4.97 -3.35 0.65
CA PRO A 115 4.74 -4.66 0.06
C PRO A 115 4.13 -4.59 -1.34
N LEU A 116 4.50 -5.51 -2.21
CA LEU A 116 3.87 -5.81 -3.50
C LEU A 116 2.72 -6.79 -3.29
N LEU A 117 1.52 -6.35 -3.66
CA LEU A 117 0.29 -7.14 -3.57
C LEU A 117 0.23 -8.22 -4.66
N VAL A 118 -0.25 -9.41 -4.31
CA VAL A 118 -0.31 -10.58 -5.20
C VAL A 118 -1.76 -11.07 -5.36
N THR A 119 -2.37 -11.65 -4.33
CA THR A 119 -3.79 -12.09 -4.37
C THR A 119 -4.63 -11.33 -3.34
N PRO A 120 -5.92 -11.01 -3.64
CA PRO A 120 -6.54 -11.09 -4.96
C PRO A 120 -5.91 -10.10 -5.95
N GLU A 121 -5.79 -10.50 -7.22
CA GLU A 121 -5.19 -9.64 -8.26
C GLU A 121 -5.97 -8.32 -8.45
N TYR A 122 -5.30 -7.32 -9.01
CA TYR A 122 -5.91 -6.02 -9.29
C TYR A 122 -7.19 -6.16 -10.14
N SER A 123 -8.31 -5.69 -9.60
CA SER A 123 -9.63 -5.70 -10.23
C SER A 123 -10.29 -7.08 -10.36
N SER A 124 -9.89 -8.05 -9.53
CA SER A 124 -10.57 -9.35 -9.39
C SER A 124 -12.07 -9.20 -9.06
N LYS A 125 -12.89 -10.15 -9.50
CA LYS A 125 -14.36 -10.13 -9.33
C LYS A 125 -14.85 -11.50 -8.87
N ASN A 126 -16.05 -11.51 -8.31
CA ASN A 126 -16.74 -12.73 -7.87
C ASN A 126 -15.97 -13.50 -6.78
N LEU A 127 -15.27 -12.78 -5.89
CA LEU A 127 -14.54 -13.41 -4.79
C LEU A 127 -15.51 -13.82 -3.67
N HIS A 128 -15.41 -15.08 -3.25
CA HIS A 128 -16.18 -15.65 -2.15
C HIS A 128 -15.30 -15.83 -0.91
N LEU A 129 -15.93 -15.84 0.27
CA LEU A 129 -15.22 -16.07 1.53
C LEU A 129 -14.90 -17.57 1.71
N PRO A 130 -13.76 -17.92 2.34
CA PRO A 130 -12.69 -17.01 2.77
C PRO A 130 -11.92 -16.41 1.58
N ILE A 131 -11.58 -15.13 1.67
CA ILE A 131 -10.72 -14.49 0.66
C ILE A 131 -9.27 -14.60 1.13
N GLU A 132 -8.42 -15.15 0.26
CA GLU A 132 -6.98 -15.14 0.45
C GLU A 132 -6.37 -13.81 0.01
N PHE A 133 -5.60 -13.21 0.91
CA PHE A 133 -4.76 -12.05 0.63
C PHE A 133 -3.29 -12.47 0.69
N SER A 134 -2.48 -12.10 -0.30
CA SER A 134 -1.05 -12.39 -0.30
C SER A 134 -0.19 -11.27 -0.88
N TRP A 135 1.05 -11.17 -0.40
CA TRP A 135 2.04 -10.15 -0.77
C TRP A 135 3.46 -10.71 -0.68
N ASN A 136 4.46 -10.00 -1.21
CA ASN A 136 5.86 -10.40 -1.04
C ASN A 136 6.41 -9.99 0.34
N GLN A 137 7.44 -10.70 0.79
CA GLN A 137 8.19 -10.30 1.97
C GLN A 137 8.99 -9.01 1.72
N VAL A 138 8.97 -8.12 2.71
CA VAL A 138 9.79 -6.91 2.81
C VAL A 138 10.94 -7.18 3.79
N ASP A 139 12.17 -6.85 3.39
CA ASP A 139 13.35 -7.04 4.25
C ASP A 139 13.27 -6.12 5.48
N GLY A 140 13.64 -6.63 6.65
CA GLY A 140 13.53 -5.90 7.93
C GLY A 140 12.12 -5.76 8.50
N ALA A 141 11.08 -6.29 7.86
CA ALA A 141 9.71 -6.26 8.40
C ALA A 141 9.56 -7.19 9.62
N ALA A 142 9.18 -6.60 10.75
CA ALA A 142 8.82 -7.32 11.98
C ALA A 142 7.37 -7.85 11.91
N GLY A 143 6.53 -7.24 11.09
CA GLY A 143 5.13 -7.62 10.88
C GLY A 143 4.52 -7.02 9.63
N TYR A 144 3.24 -7.34 9.41
CA TYR A 144 2.42 -6.72 8.38
C TYR A 144 1.03 -6.42 8.92
N ARG A 145 0.36 -5.43 8.35
CA ARG A 145 -1.03 -5.14 8.65
C ARG A 145 -1.82 -5.01 7.36
N LEU A 146 -2.86 -5.83 7.22
CA LEU A 146 -3.76 -5.86 6.09
C LEU A 146 -4.98 -4.98 6.38
N TYR A 147 -5.30 -4.11 5.45
CA TYR A 147 -6.49 -3.28 5.47
C TYR A 147 -7.40 -3.62 4.28
N VAL A 148 -8.71 -3.66 4.52
CA VAL A 148 -9.72 -3.62 3.47
C VAL A 148 -10.63 -2.43 3.72
N SER A 149 -10.86 -1.63 2.68
CA SER A 149 -11.64 -0.41 2.71
C SER A 149 -12.77 -0.44 1.68
N ASN A 150 -13.87 0.27 1.98
CA ASN A 150 -14.97 0.50 1.05
C ASN A 150 -14.75 1.71 0.13
N SER A 151 -13.66 2.47 0.33
CA SER A 151 -13.33 3.66 -0.43
C SER A 151 -11.84 3.74 -0.75
N LEU A 152 -11.51 4.41 -1.86
CA LEU A 152 -10.14 4.78 -2.19
C LEU A 152 -9.83 6.22 -1.74
N THR A 153 -10.85 7.01 -1.44
CA THR A 153 -10.65 8.37 -0.93
C THR A 153 -10.02 8.30 0.45
N GLY A 154 -8.95 9.07 0.68
CA GLY A 154 -8.25 9.02 1.95
C GLY A 154 -7.14 7.98 2.03
N TRP A 155 -6.73 7.39 0.89
CA TRP A 155 -5.53 6.57 0.87
C TRP A 155 -4.27 7.43 0.71
N TYR A 156 -3.31 7.23 1.62
CA TYR A 156 -1.98 7.80 1.60
C TYR A 156 -0.94 6.70 1.81
N SER A 157 0.18 6.73 1.09
CA SER A 157 1.17 5.64 1.19
C SER A 157 1.88 5.55 2.53
N LEU A 158 1.88 6.61 3.34
CA LEU A 158 2.49 6.59 4.67
C LEU A 158 1.48 6.17 5.75
N ASP A 159 0.25 6.68 5.67
CA ASP A 159 -0.78 6.49 6.69
C ASP A 159 -1.77 5.36 6.37
N GLY A 160 -1.72 4.78 5.17
CA GLY A 160 -2.68 3.79 4.71
C GLY A 160 -4.03 4.41 4.34
N PHE A 161 -5.13 3.72 4.66
CA PHE A 161 -6.49 4.23 4.45
C PHE A 161 -6.96 5.08 5.65
N ASP A 162 -7.75 6.13 5.38
CA ASP A 162 -8.53 6.82 6.41
C ASP A 162 -9.36 5.80 7.23
N MET A 163 -9.29 5.88 8.56
CA MET A 163 -9.90 4.91 9.48
C MET A 163 -11.41 4.73 9.25
N ASP A 164 -12.12 5.81 8.88
CA ASP A 164 -13.57 5.78 8.62
C ASP A 164 -13.96 4.95 7.39
N SER A 165 -13.00 4.66 6.50
CA SER A 165 -13.22 3.87 5.28
C SER A 165 -12.93 2.37 5.48
N ILE A 166 -12.16 2.03 6.51
CA ILE A 166 -11.70 0.67 6.78
C ILE A 166 -12.87 -0.18 7.25
N VAL A 167 -13.11 -1.28 6.53
CA VAL A 167 -14.10 -2.31 6.90
C VAL A 167 -13.46 -3.53 7.52
N TYR A 168 -12.15 -3.71 7.34
CA TYR A 168 -11.38 -4.78 7.96
C TYR A 168 -9.94 -4.36 8.20
N ASP A 169 -9.44 -4.75 9.36
CA ASP A 169 -8.08 -4.57 9.82
C ASP A 169 -7.63 -5.88 10.46
N SER A 170 -6.55 -6.48 9.96
CA SER A 170 -6.04 -7.73 10.51
C SER A 170 -5.39 -7.58 11.88
N GLY A 171 -5.07 -6.35 12.30
CA GLY A 171 -4.02 -6.09 13.28
C GLY A 171 -2.65 -6.53 12.76
N THR A 172 -1.66 -6.53 13.64
CA THR A 172 -0.29 -6.96 13.30
C THR A 172 -0.22 -8.47 13.09
N LEU A 173 0.14 -8.85 11.87
CA LEU A 173 0.52 -10.19 11.46
C LEU A 173 2.04 -10.37 11.63
N PRO A 174 2.54 -11.58 11.96
CA PRO A 174 3.98 -11.85 12.09
C PRO A 174 4.78 -11.53 10.81
N GLY A 175 6.04 -11.09 10.94
CA GLY A 175 6.89 -10.66 9.81
C GLY A 175 7.26 -11.74 8.78
N ASN A 176 6.99 -13.01 9.06
CA ASN A 176 7.09 -14.11 8.08
C ASN A 176 5.75 -14.40 7.36
N SER A 177 4.71 -13.63 7.64
CA SER A 177 3.40 -13.79 6.99
C SER A 177 3.41 -13.11 5.63
N THR A 178 3.26 -13.90 4.57
CA THR A 178 3.05 -13.42 3.19
C THR A 178 1.62 -13.67 2.71
N THR A 179 0.78 -14.26 3.56
CA THR A 179 -0.57 -14.68 3.24
C THR A 179 -1.47 -14.53 4.46
N HIS A 180 -2.71 -14.08 4.25
CA HIS A 180 -3.75 -14.00 5.26
C HIS A 180 -5.09 -14.45 4.69
N LEU A 181 -5.71 -15.44 5.32
CA LEU A 181 -7.06 -15.89 4.99
C LEU A 181 -8.07 -15.10 5.81
N TRP A 182 -8.85 -14.26 5.15
CA TRP A 182 -9.93 -13.56 5.81
C TRP A 182 -11.23 -14.35 5.68
N ALA A 183 -11.61 -14.98 6.80
CA ALA A 183 -12.93 -15.53 7.04
C ALA A 183 -13.58 -14.74 8.20
N PRO A 184 -14.42 -13.72 7.95
CA PRO A 184 -15.15 -13.11 9.05
C PRO A 184 -16.04 -14.18 9.70
N ALA A 185 -15.97 -14.29 11.03
CA ALA A 185 -16.87 -15.14 11.80
C ALA A 185 -18.33 -14.61 11.80
N ASP A 186 -18.51 -13.33 11.45
CA ASP A 186 -19.81 -12.66 11.37
C ASP A 186 -20.26 -12.45 9.91
N PRO A 187 -21.45 -12.93 9.52
CA PRO A 187 -22.07 -12.56 8.26
C PRO A 187 -22.44 -11.07 8.29
N GLY A 188 -21.70 -10.24 7.55
CA GLY A 188 -22.01 -8.81 7.42
C GLY A 188 -20.84 -7.90 7.09
N VAL A 189 -19.59 -8.34 7.23
CA VAL A 189 -18.44 -7.46 6.99
C VAL A 189 -18.23 -7.15 5.50
N LEU A 190 -18.50 -8.12 4.63
CA LEU A 190 -18.51 -7.93 3.18
C LEU A 190 -19.93 -8.02 2.64
N GLN A 191 -20.37 -6.97 1.95
CA GLN A 191 -21.63 -6.97 1.22
C GLN A 191 -21.45 -7.66 -0.15
N PRO A 192 -22.45 -8.41 -0.64
CA PRO A 192 -22.37 -9.10 -1.92
C PRO A 192 -22.30 -8.12 -3.10
N ALA A 193 -21.59 -8.51 -4.16
CA ALA A 193 -21.42 -7.73 -5.39
C ALA A 193 -21.02 -6.26 -5.15
N LYS A 194 -20.16 -6.03 -4.15
CA LYS A 194 -19.67 -4.71 -3.75
C LYS A 194 -18.18 -4.56 -4.04
N LEU A 195 -17.80 -3.36 -4.45
CA LEU A 195 -16.40 -2.96 -4.68
C LEU A 195 -15.72 -2.66 -3.34
N TYR A 196 -14.54 -3.21 -3.18
CA TYR A 196 -13.63 -2.96 -2.06
C TYR A 196 -12.22 -2.68 -2.56
N TYR A 197 -11.40 -2.12 -1.70
CA TYR A 197 -9.98 -1.87 -1.89
C TYR A 197 -9.21 -2.54 -0.77
N TRP A 198 -8.02 -3.07 -1.05
CA TRP A 198 -7.17 -3.66 -0.03
C TRP A 198 -5.73 -3.23 -0.22
N SER A 199 -5.02 -3.14 0.90
CA SER A 199 -3.61 -2.74 0.97
C SER A 199 -2.95 -3.43 2.16
N VAL A 200 -1.63 -3.59 2.08
CA VAL A 200 -0.81 -4.14 3.16
C VAL A 200 0.27 -3.13 3.50
N GLN A 201 0.49 -2.93 4.78
CA GLN A 201 1.56 -2.11 5.33
C GLN A 201 2.56 -3.02 6.04
N SER A 202 3.85 -2.84 5.77
CA SER A 202 4.91 -3.47 6.58
C SER A 202 5.01 -2.76 7.93
N GLU A 203 5.30 -3.49 9.00
CA GLU A 203 5.56 -2.94 10.33
C GLU A 203 6.98 -3.31 10.76
N GLY A 204 7.74 -2.32 11.23
CA GLY A 204 9.12 -2.48 11.70
C GLY A 204 9.27 -2.08 13.16
N GLU A 205 10.46 -2.30 13.73
CA GLU A 205 10.77 -1.95 15.13
C GLU A 205 10.64 -0.44 15.40
N ASN A 206 10.85 0.39 14.39
CA ASN A 206 10.80 1.85 14.48
C ASN A 206 9.44 2.45 14.10
N GLY A 207 8.44 1.63 13.79
CA GLY A 207 7.12 2.08 13.38
C GLY A 207 6.65 1.46 12.05
N PRO A 208 5.50 1.91 11.53
CA PRO A 208 4.97 1.43 10.27
C PRO A 208 5.86 1.86 9.09
N GLY A 209 6.05 0.96 8.14
CA GLY A 209 6.59 1.26 6.83
C GLY A 209 5.51 1.78 5.88
N PHE A 210 5.83 1.81 4.59
CA PHE A 210 4.89 2.25 3.58
C PHE A 210 3.77 1.23 3.33
N ALA A 211 2.57 1.73 3.15
CA ALA A 211 1.43 0.96 2.68
C ALA A 211 1.49 0.78 1.16
N ALA A 212 1.20 -0.43 0.70
CA ALA A 212 1.08 -0.76 -0.72
C ALA A 212 0.00 0.08 -1.42
N SER A 213 0.22 0.42 -2.69
CA SER A 213 -0.85 1.00 -3.51
C SER A 213 -2.03 0.04 -3.59
N PRO A 214 -3.28 0.46 -3.28
CA PRO A 214 -4.34 -0.50 -3.08
C PRO A 214 -4.76 -1.21 -4.36
N PHE A 215 -5.01 -2.50 -4.24
CA PHE A 215 -5.72 -3.27 -5.25
C PHE A 215 -7.22 -3.20 -4.98
N LYS A 216 -8.03 -3.26 -6.03
CA LYS A 216 -9.49 -3.27 -5.93
C LYS A 216 -10.04 -4.65 -6.26
N PHE A 217 -11.14 -5.03 -5.62
CA PHE A 217 -11.81 -6.29 -5.91
C PHE A 217 -13.33 -6.18 -5.71
N ILE A 218 -14.08 -7.11 -6.31
CA ILE A 218 -15.54 -7.19 -6.16
C ILE A 218 -15.91 -8.54 -5.56
N THR A 219 -16.65 -8.51 -4.47
CA THR A 219 -17.20 -9.70 -3.81
C THR A 219 -18.23 -10.40 -4.69
N GLY A 220 -18.35 -11.71 -4.54
CA GLY A 220 -19.38 -12.52 -5.19
C GLY A 220 -20.79 -12.19 -4.74
N LEU A 221 -21.76 -12.76 -5.44
CA LEU A 221 -23.13 -12.77 -4.97
C LEU A 221 -23.25 -13.71 -3.76
N THR A 222 -24.21 -13.45 -2.88
CA THR A 222 -24.51 -14.41 -1.80
C THR A 222 -24.99 -15.72 -2.42
N ALA A 223 -24.55 -16.85 -1.87
CA ALA A 223 -25.08 -18.16 -2.25
C ALA A 223 -26.62 -18.18 -2.05
N PRO A 224 -27.39 -18.76 -2.98
CA PRO A 224 -28.83 -18.91 -2.81
C PRO A 224 -29.12 -19.82 -1.60
N GLU A 225 -30.07 -19.43 -0.76
CA GLU A 225 -30.59 -20.30 0.28
C GLU A 225 -31.33 -21.47 -0.38
N THR A 226 -30.95 -22.71 -0.07
CA THR A 226 -31.57 -23.91 -0.65
C THR A 226 -32.75 -24.35 0.20
N PHE A 227 -33.92 -24.55 -0.43
CA PHE A 227 -35.12 -25.06 0.24
C PHE A 227 -35.36 -26.54 -0.06
N GLU A 228 -35.13 -26.96 -1.31
CA GLU A 228 -35.36 -28.34 -1.75
C GLU A 228 -34.28 -28.77 -2.76
N PRO A 229 -33.85 -30.05 -2.75
CA PRO A 229 -34.22 -31.09 -1.78
C PRO A 229 -33.53 -30.91 -0.42
N GLU A 230 -34.18 -31.32 0.67
CA GLU A 230 -33.54 -31.38 1.99
C GLU A 230 -32.29 -32.29 1.98
N LEU A 231 -31.33 -31.99 2.85
CA LEU A 231 -30.11 -32.79 2.97
C LEU A 231 -30.47 -34.26 3.28
N MET A 232 -29.88 -35.21 2.55
CA MET A 232 -30.14 -36.66 2.69
C MET A 232 -31.54 -37.13 2.26
N MET A 233 -32.31 -36.30 1.55
CA MET A 233 -33.61 -36.69 1.00
C MET A 233 -33.47 -37.81 -0.04
N VAL A 234 -34.31 -38.84 0.09
CA VAL A 234 -34.46 -39.93 -0.89
C VAL A 234 -35.83 -39.80 -1.53
N ASP A 235 -35.86 -39.28 -2.76
CA ASP A 235 -37.07 -39.18 -3.57
C ASP A 235 -37.09 -40.29 -4.63
N ASN A 236 -38.15 -41.09 -4.61
CA ASN A 236 -38.39 -42.18 -5.57
C ASN A 236 -39.34 -41.76 -6.70
N THR A 237 -39.68 -40.48 -6.80
CA THR A 237 -40.47 -39.93 -7.91
C THR A 237 -39.60 -39.67 -9.14
N PRO A 238 -40.19 -39.73 -10.36
CA PRO A 238 -39.44 -39.50 -11.59
C PRO A 238 -39.04 -38.02 -11.82
N VAL A 239 -39.48 -37.09 -10.96
CA VAL A 239 -39.25 -35.64 -11.12
C VAL A 239 -38.71 -35.08 -9.82
N MET A 240 -37.43 -34.73 -9.82
CA MET A 240 -36.80 -34.04 -8.70
C MET A 240 -37.05 -32.53 -8.80
N ARG A 241 -37.61 -31.94 -7.74
CA ARG A 241 -37.78 -30.48 -7.65
C ARG A 241 -36.58 -29.88 -6.92
N PHE A 242 -36.04 -28.82 -7.51
CA PHE A 242 -35.05 -27.95 -6.87
C PHE A 242 -35.71 -26.60 -6.60
N ASP A 243 -35.58 -26.10 -5.37
CA ASP A 243 -36.16 -24.83 -4.96
C ASP A 243 -35.14 -24.05 -4.12
N TRP A 244 -35.02 -22.75 -4.40
CA TRP A 244 -34.04 -21.89 -3.77
C TRP A 244 -34.50 -20.43 -3.72
N GLY A 245 -33.97 -19.70 -2.74
CA GLY A 245 -34.22 -18.27 -2.56
C GLY A 245 -33.65 -17.43 -3.70
N LYS A 246 -34.40 -16.41 -4.13
CA LYS A 246 -33.89 -15.42 -5.08
C LYS A 246 -32.72 -14.64 -4.47
N VAL A 247 -31.57 -14.69 -5.13
CA VAL A 247 -30.41 -13.86 -4.82
C VAL A 247 -30.57 -12.50 -5.50
N ASP A 248 -30.40 -11.42 -4.74
CA ASP A 248 -30.44 -10.07 -5.31
C ASP A 248 -29.36 -9.90 -6.38
N ARG A 249 -29.69 -9.19 -7.48
CA ARG A 249 -28.83 -8.99 -8.66
C ARG A 249 -28.41 -10.25 -9.43
N ALA A 250 -28.81 -11.46 -9.01
CA ALA A 250 -28.64 -12.65 -9.83
C ALA A 250 -29.54 -12.57 -11.07
N THR A 251 -28.94 -12.76 -12.26
CA THR A 251 -29.67 -12.75 -13.53
C THR A 251 -30.03 -14.16 -14.00
N HIS A 252 -29.25 -15.16 -13.59
CA HIS A 252 -29.40 -16.56 -13.94
C HIS A 252 -28.92 -17.42 -12.77
N TYR A 253 -29.37 -18.68 -12.73
CA TYR A 253 -28.91 -19.70 -11.78
C TYR A 253 -28.43 -20.92 -12.57
N ARG A 254 -27.40 -21.61 -12.07
CA ARG A 254 -26.92 -22.89 -12.58
C ARG A 254 -27.18 -23.96 -11.52
N ILE A 255 -27.82 -25.05 -11.89
CA ILE A 255 -27.95 -26.24 -11.03
C ILE A 255 -26.89 -27.23 -11.47
N MET A 256 -26.11 -27.74 -10.53
CA MET A 256 -25.12 -28.78 -10.74
C MET A 256 -25.49 -29.99 -9.90
N VAL A 257 -25.50 -31.18 -10.51
CA VAL A 257 -25.86 -32.44 -9.84
C VAL A 257 -24.72 -33.44 -10.07
N SER A 258 -24.13 -33.95 -8.98
CA SER A 258 -23.04 -34.92 -9.02
C SER A 258 -23.46 -36.25 -8.38
N LYS A 259 -22.80 -37.34 -8.81
CA LYS A 259 -22.94 -38.67 -8.20
C LYS A 259 -21.98 -38.89 -7.02
N SER A 260 -21.05 -37.96 -6.78
CA SER A 260 -20.15 -37.96 -5.64
C SER A 260 -19.92 -36.54 -5.10
N ASP A 261 -19.61 -36.46 -3.81
CA ASP A 261 -19.22 -35.26 -3.08
C ASP A 261 -17.88 -34.67 -3.55
N SER A 262 -16.98 -35.51 -4.06
CA SER A 262 -15.64 -35.13 -4.50
C SER A 262 -15.57 -34.32 -5.81
N GLY A 263 -16.69 -33.99 -6.45
CA GLY A 263 -16.76 -33.41 -7.79
C GLY A 263 -17.26 -31.96 -7.88
N PHE A 264 -17.56 -31.31 -6.75
CA PHE A 264 -18.04 -29.93 -6.75
C PHE A 264 -16.88 -28.95 -6.60
N ASP A 265 -16.43 -28.39 -7.72
CA ASP A 265 -15.73 -27.10 -7.75
C ASP A 265 -16.77 -26.03 -8.12
N PRO A 266 -17.20 -25.17 -7.19
CA PRO A 266 -18.21 -24.14 -7.44
C PRO A 266 -17.76 -23.06 -8.44
N ASP A 267 -16.46 -23.01 -8.76
CA ASP A 267 -15.85 -22.03 -9.66
C ASP A 267 -15.62 -22.55 -11.10
N THR A 268 -16.01 -23.79 -11.43
CA THR A 268 -16.01 -24.38 -12.80
C THR A 268 -17.42 -24.56 -13.39
#